data_AF-A0A1V5ZAE4-F1
#
_entry.id   AF-A0A1V5ZAE4-F1
#
_cell.length_a   1.000
_cell.length_b   1.000
_cell.length_c   1.000
_cell.angle_alpha   90.00
_cell.angle_beta   90.00
_cell.angle_gamma   90.00
#
_symmetry.space_group_name_H-M   'P 1'
#
loop_
_entity.id
_entity.type
_entity.pdbx_description
1 polymer ?
#
loop_
_entity_poly.entity_id
_entity_poly.type
_entity_poly.pdbx_seq_one_letter_code
_entity_poly.pdbx_strand_id
1 'polypeptide(L)'
;MGHALPTKQQAAWQDYEIGMFFHYDLNVFVEEKRPGWDHRHYDEYPVPDVFNPRKLDCEQWMEAVKAVGAKYAVLTASHGSGFMLWQSDAYPFGVRQSPWRGGKGDLVKDFVEACRRNGIQPGLYSHLRCNGYWRVDHPGLVNEGKGGDPKP
;
A
#
# COMPACT_ATOMS: atom_id res chain seq x y z
N MET A 1 -7.37 14.47 -39.92
CA MET A 1 -6.99 14.59 -38.49
C MET A 1 -7.06 13.22 -37.87
N GLY A 2 -6.00 12.76 -37.20
CA GLY A 2 -6.04 11.50 -36.44
C GLY A 2 -6.53 11.78 -35.03
N HIS A 3 -7.57 11.08 -34.59
CA HIS A 3 -8.04 11.16 -33.22
C HIS A 3 -7.16 10.27 -32.32
N ALA A 4 -6.99 10.67 -31.06
CA ALA A 4 -6.39 9.80 -30.06
C ALA A 4 -7.32 8.60 -29.82
N LEU A 5 -6.79 7.38 -29.99
CA LEU A 5 -7.49 6.13 -29.69
C LEU A 5 -6.81 5.45 -28.50
N PRO A 6 -7.57 4.74 -27.65
CA PRO A 6 -6.96 3.99 -26.55
C PRO A 6 -6.07 2.88 -27.08
N THR A 7 -4.98 2.60 -26.36
CA THR A 7 -4.23 1.36 -26.55
C THR A 7 -5.11 0.16 -26.16
N LYS A 8 -4.71 -1.05 -26.58
CA LYS A 8 -5.42 -2.28 -26.18
C LYS A 8 -5.48 -2.44 -24.65
N GLN A 9 -4.43 -2.03 -23.94
CA GLN A 9 -4.37 -2.07 -22.48
C GLN A 9 -5.32 -1.07 -21.83
N GLN A 10 -5.43 0.15 -22.37
CA GLN A 10 -6.37 1.16 -21.89
C GLN A 10 -7.82 0.72 -22.12
N ALA A 11 -8.12 0.15 -23.29
CA ALA A 11 -9.43 -0.42 -23.58
C ALA A 11 -9.78 -1.57 -22.62
N ALA A 12 -8.86 -2.51 -22.40
CA ALA A 12 -9.08 -3.61 -21.46
C ALA A 12 -9.28 -3.12 -20.01
N TRP A 13 -8.54 -2.10 -19.58
CA TRP A 13 -8.76 -1.49 -18.27
C TRP A 13 -10.13 -0.80 -18.18
N GLN A 14 -10.54 -0.10 -19.24
CA GLN A 14 -11.85 0.52 -19.32
C GLN A 14 -12.98 -0.51 -19.22
N ASP A 15 -12.81 -1.69 -19.85
CA ASP A 15 -13.75 -2.82 -19.79
C ASP A 15 -13.81 -3.48 -18.41
N TYR A 16 -12.85 -3.20 -17.52
CA TYR A 16 -12.93 -3.65 -16.13
C TYR A 16 -13.99 -2.89 -15.32
N GLU A 17 -14.33 -1.66 -15.71
CA GLU A 17 -15.37 -0.80 -15.13
C GLU A 17 -15.18 -0.45 -13.65
N ILE A 18 -15.23 -1.45 -12.76
CA ILE A 18 -15.14 -1.33 -11.31
C ILE A 18 -13.95 -2.13 -10.78
N GLY A 19 -13.20 -1.52 -9.86
CA GLY A 19 -12.17 -2.19 -9.08
C GLY A 19 -12.25 -1.83 -7.60
N MET A 20 -11.53 -2.57 -6.77
CA MET A 20 -11.44 -2.30 -5.33
C MET A 20 -10.02 -1.97 -4.90
N PHE A 21 -9.88 -1.01 -3.99
CA PHE A 21 -8.59 -0.58 -3.45
C PHE A 21 -8.47 -0.92 -1.97
N PHE A 22 -7.54 -1.80 -1.63
CA PHE A 22 -7.17 -2.18 -0.27
C PHE A 22 -6.04 -1.29 0.25
N HIS A 23 -6.36 -0.43 1.21
CA HIS A 23 -5.38 0.33 1.96
C HIS A 23 -4.99 -0.47 3.20
N TYR A 24 -3.71 -0.81 3.29
CA TYR A 24 -3.15 -1.56 4.40
C TYR A 24 -1.75 -1.04 4.72
N ASP A 25 -1.54 -0.69 5.98
CA ASP A 25 -0.30 -0.10 6.47
C ASP A 25 -0.22 -0.33 8.00
N LEU A 26 0.91 0.01 8.62
CA LEU A 26 1.09 -0.07 10.07
C LEU A 26 -0.01 0.68 10.82
N ASN A 27 -0.48 1.80 10.28
CA ASN A 27 -1.51 2.67 10.88
C ASN A 27 -2.79 1.91 11.27
N VAL A 28 -3.14 0.84 10.53
CA VAL A 28 -4.30 -0.01 10.83
C VAL A 28 -4.20 -0.65 12.23
N PHE A 29 -2.98 -0.96 12.68
CA PHE A 29 -2.71 -1.60 13.97
C PHE A 29 -2.37 -0.61 15.07
N VAL A 30 -1.92 0.60 14.72
CA VAL A 30 -1.54 1.61 15.71
C VAL A 30 -2.76 2.14 16.41
N GLU A 31 -3.83 2.45 15.67
CA GLU A 31 -5.07 2.94 16.27
C GLU A 31 -5.61 1.95 17.33
N GLU A 32 -5.52 0.65 17.06
CA GLU A 32 -5.93 -0.40 18.01
C GLU A 32 -5.07 -0.39 19.28
N LYS A 33 -3.74 -0.22 19.14
CA LYS A 33 -2.81 -0.25 20.26
C LYS A 33 -2.68 1.10 21.00
N ARG A 34 -3.01 2.20 20.34
CA ARG A 34 -2.88 3.58 20.80
C ARG A 34 -4.03 4.43 20.24
N PRO A 35 -5.22 4.36 20.85
CA PRO A 35 -6.37 5.17 20.44
C PRO A 35 -6.05 6.67 20.49
N GLY A 36 -6.37 7.40 19.42
CA GLY A 36 -6.07 8.84 19.32
C GLY A 36 -4.67 9.16 18.80
N TRP A 37 -3.92 8.16 18.32
CA TRP A 37 -2.71 8.38 17.55
C TRP A 37 -3.04 9.05 16.21
N ASP A 38 -2.49 10.23 15.97
CA ASP A 38 -2.65 10.94 14.69
C ASP A 38 -1.44 10.66 13.81
N HIS A 39 -1.67 10.04 12.65
CA HIS A 39 -0.65 9.81 11.62
C HIS A 39 0.05 11.08 11.13
N ARG A 40 -0.48 12.27 11.45
CA ARG A 40 0.12 13.58 11.18
C ARG A 40 0.99 14.12 12.32
N HIS A 41 1.06 13.42 13.46
CA HIS A 41 1.92 13.75 14.60
C HIS A 41 3.14 12.80 14.61
N TYR A 42 4.22 13.28 13.98
CA TYR A 42 5.35 12.49 13.49
C TYR A 42 6.40 12.09 14.52
N ASP A 43 6.21 12.45 15.78
CA ASP A 43 7.19 12.16 16.84
C ASP A 43 7.25 10.67 17.18
N GLU A 44 6.21 9.90 16.82
CA GLU A 44 6.09 8.47 17.13
C GLU A 44 5.57 7.66 15.94
N TYR A 45 6.43 7.46 14.93
CA TYR A 45 6.13 6.53 13.84
C TYR A 45 6.05 5.08 14.34
N PRO A 46 5.11 4.28 13.81
CA PRO A 46 4.96 2.90 14.22
C PRO A 46 6.16 2.03 13.88
N VAL A 47 6.47 1.15 14.82
CA VAL A 47 7.50 0.12 14.67
C VAL A 47 6.91 -1.16 14.06
N PRO A 48 7.71 -1.99 13.35
CA PRO A 48 7.23 -3.21 12.69
C PRO A 48 6.50 -4.20 13.61
N ASP A 49 6.79 -4.16 14.91
CA ASP A 49 6.18 -5.02 15.95
C ASP A 49 4.66 -4.85 16.08
N VAL A 50 4.11 -3.74 15.59
CA VAL A 50 2.65 -3.57 15.58
C VAL A 50 1.96 -4.38 14.50
N PHE A 51 2.67 -4.72 13.41
CA PHE A 51 2.12 -5.48 12.30
C PHE A 51 2.00 -6.96 12.64
N ASN A 52 0.79 -7.40 13.00
CA ASN A 52 0.54 -8.81 13.28
C ASN A 52 -0.92 -9.24 13.00
N PRO A 53 -1.36 -9.26 11.73
CA PRO A 53 -2.73 -9.66 11.43
C PRO A 53 -2.91 -11.17 11.61
N ARG A 54 -3.59 -11.54 12.70
CA ARG A 54 -3.77 -12.94 13.14
C ARG A 54 -4.73 -13.75 12.28
N LYS A 55 -5.68 -13.09 11.63
CA LYS A 55 -6.74 -13.71 10.81
C LYS A 55 -6.73 -13.18 9.37
N LEU A 56 -5.54 -12.83 8.86
CA LEU A 56 -5.42 -12.34 7.49
C LEU A 56 -5.79 -13.45 6.51
N ASP A 57 -6.75 -13.15 5.64
CA ASP A 57 -7.20 -14.04 4.58
C ASP A 57 -7.52 -13.22 3.32
N CYS A 58 -6.66 -13.32 2.30
CA CYS A 58 -6.89 -12.64 1.03
C CYS A 58 -7.99 -13.32 0.19
N GLU A 59 -8.35 -14.58 0.44
CA GLU A 59 -9.50 -15.19 -0.23
C GLU A 59 -10.79 -14.51 0.21
N GLN A 60 -10.93 -14.25 1.51
CA GLN A 60 -12.04 -13.47 2.05
C GLN A 60 -12.11 -12.06 1.43
N TRP A 61 -10.97 -11.43 1.15
CA TRP A 61 -10.95 -10.15 0.43
C TRP A 61 -11.50 -10.31 -1.00
N MET A 62 -11.13 -11.39 -1.70
CA MET A 62 -11.62 -11.66 -3.06
C MET A 62 -13.11 -11.97 -3.09
N GLU A 63 -13.68 -12.57 -2.03
CA GLU A 63 -15.13 -12.71 -1.88
C GLU A 63 -15.82 -11.35 -1.91
N ALA A 64 -15.29 -10.36 -1.18
CA ALA A 64 -15.80 -9.00 -1.21
C ALA A 64 -15.66 -8.35 -2.60
N VAL A 65 -14.53 -8.58 -3.29
CA VAL A 65 -14.31 -8.08 -4.67
C VAL A 65 -15.36 -8.62 -5.63
N LYS A 66 -15.63 -9.93 -5.58
CA LYS A 66 -16.66 -10.56 -6.40
C LYS A 66 -18.07 -10.04 -6.04
N ALA A 67 -18.35 -9.82 -4.74
CA ALA A 67 -19.65 -9.37 -4.28
C ALA A 67 -20.04 -7.99 -4.83
N VAL A 68 -19.07 -7.11 -5.08
CA VAL A 68 -19.31 -5.79 -5.70
C VAL A 68 -19.18 -5.81 -7.23
N GLY A 69 -18.95 -6.98 -7.84
CA GLY A 69 -18.77 -7.12 -9.29
C GLY A 69 -17.46 -6.53 -9.83
N ALA A 70 -16.47 -6.28 -8.97
CA ALA A 70 -15.19 -5.71 -9.38
C ALA A 70 -14.35 -6.73 -10.15
N LYS A 71 -13.69 -6.27 -11.22
CA LYS A 71 -12.86 -7.11 -12.11
C LYS A 71 -11.36 -7.00 -11.81
N TYR A 72 -10.96 -6.00 -11.02
CA TYR A 72 -9.59 -5.82 -10.56
C TYR A 72 -9.53 -5.37 -9.10
N ALA A 73 -8.41 -5.64 -8.45
CA ALA A 73 -8.14 -5.21 -7.08
C ALA A 73 -6.73 -4.65 -6.96
N VAL A 74 -6.57 -3.56 -6.19
CA VAL A 74 -5.28 -2.90 -5.94
C VAL A 74 -4.95 -2.96 -4.46
N LEU A 75 -3.73 -3.38 -4.12
CA LEU A 75 -3.20 -3.36 -2.75
C LEU A 75 -2.09 -2.32 -2.61
N THR A 76 -2.06 -1.57 -1.52
CA THR A 76 -0.89 -0.78 -1.11
C THR A 76 0.28 -1.69 -0.77
N ALA A 77 1.18 -1.97 -1.72
CA ALA A 77 2.43 -2.68 -1.45
C ALA A 77 3.32 -1.87 -0.48
N SER A 78 3.27 -0.54 -0.60
CA SER A 78 3.73 0.43 0.38
C SER A 78 2.74 1.60 0.48
N HIS A 79 2.72 2.28 1.63
CA HIS A 79 1.91 3.47 1.88
C HIS A 79 2.74 4.52 2.68
N GLY A 80 2.09 5.52 3.29
CA GLY A 80 2.76 6.67 3.91
C GLY A 80 3.71 6.34 5.07
N SER A 81 3.54 5.22 5.79
CA SER A 81 4.53 4.83 6.83
C SER A 81 5.89 4.46 6.24
N GLY A 82 5.95 4.15 4.94
CA GLY A 82 7.11 3.58 4.27
C GLY A 82 7.29 2.07 4.51
N PHE A 83 6.37 1.40 5.22
CA PHE A 83 6.44 -0.04 5.50
C PHE A 83 6.12 -0.87 4.24
N MET A 84 6.99 -1.82 3.91
CA MET A 84 6.79 -2.72 2.77
C MET A 84 6.02 -4.00 3.16
N LEU A 85 4.95 -4.30 2.43
CA LEU A 85 4.09 -5.48 2.65
C LEU A 85 4.60 -6.77 1.94
N TRP A 86 5.81 -6.74 1.40
CA TRP A 86 6.44 -7.87 0.70
C TRP A 86 7.88 -8.11 1.16
N GLN A 87 8.45 -9.26 0.79
CA GLN A 87 9.83 -9.63 1.09
C GLN A 87 10.82 -8.87 0.19
N SER A 88 11.08 -7.60 0.51
CA SER A 88 12.03 -6.74 -0.22
C SER A 88 13.47 -6.93 0.26
N ASP A 89 14.42 -6.85 -0.67
CA ASP A 89 15.88 -6.78 -0.37
C ASP A 89 16.45 -5.38 -0.60
N ALA A 90 15.68 -4.49 -1.24
CA ALA A 90 16.12 -3.15 -1.61
C ALA A 90 15.95 -2.13 -0.47
N TYR A 91 15.21 -2.48 0.59
CA TYR A 91 14.78 -1.54 1.61
C TYR A 91 14.57 -2.24 2.97
N PRO A 92 15.04 -1.64 4.09
CA PRO A 92 15.16 -2.35 5.36
C PRO A 92 13.92 -2.34 6.25
N PHE A 93 12.80 -1.73 5.83
CA PHE A 93 11.62 -1.55 6.67
C PHE A 93 10.35 -2.15 6.04
N GLY A 94 9.94 -3.32 6.52
CA GLY A 94 8.79 -4.06 6.02
C GLY A 94 8.46 -5.30 6.83
N VAL A 95 7.67 -6.19 6.24
CA VAL A 95 7.17 -7.43 6.87
C VAL A 95 8.27 -8.35 7.39
N ARG A 96 9.49 -8.29 6.82
CA ARG A 96 10.69 -9.01 7.31
C ARG A 96 11.03 -8.69 8.77
N GLN A 97 10.74 -7.48 9.23
CA GLN A 97 11.01 -7.01 10.59
C GLN A 97 9.81 -7.20 11.53
N SER A 98 8.68 -7.72 11.04
CA SER A 98 7.46 -7.88 11.83
C SER A 98 7.36 -9.29 12.44
N PRO A 99 6.63 -9.46 13.56
CA PRO A 99 6.35 -10.78 14.12
C PRO A 99 5.38 -11.60 13.26
N TRP A 100 4.68 -10.97 12.31
CA TRP A 100 3.71 -11.65 11.46
C TRP A 100 4.37 -12.80 10.68
N ARG A 101 3.84 -14.01 10.88
CA ARG A 101 4.38 -15.27 10.30
C ARG A 101 5.90 -15.41 10.55
N GLY A 102 6.39 -14.94 11.69
CA GLY A 102 7.82 -15.00 12.05
C GLY A 102 8.73 -14.24 11.08
N GLY A 103 8.26 -13.11 10.54
CA GLY A 103 9.01 -12.29 9.57
C GLY A 103 9.03 -12.85 8.14
N LYS A 104 8.37 -14.00 7.90
CA LYS A 104 8.37 -14.68 6.59
C LYS A 104 7.11 -14.42 5.77
N GLY A 105 6.17 -13.65 6.30
CA GLY A 105 4.95 -13.33 5.58
C GLY A 105 5.22 -12.45 4.36
N ASP A 106 4.43 -12.64 3.31
CA ASP A 106 4.44 -11.81 2.11
C ASP A 106 2.99 -11.55 1.69
N LEU A 107 2.47 -10.38 2.04
CA LEU A 107 1.08 -10.05 1.80
C LEU A 107 0.82 -9.70 0.33
N VAL A 108 1.80 -9.09 -0.35
CA VAL A 108 1.70 -8.85 -1.80
C VAL A 108 1.58 -10.18 -2.54
N LYS A 109 2.38 -11.18 -2.19
CA LYS A 109 2.29 -12.52 -2.77
C LYS A 109 0.93 -13.16 -2.50
N ASP A 110 0.50 -13.21 -1.22
CA ASP A 110 -0.79 -13.80 -0.83
C ASP A 110 -1.96 -13.14 -1.60
N PHE A 111 -1.95 -11.80 -1.72
CA PHE A 111 -2.95 -11.03 -2.45
C PHE A 111 -2.95 -11.32 -3.96
N VAL A 112 -1.78 -11.27 -4.61
CA VAL A 112 -1.66 -11.51 -6.05
C VAL A 112 -2.11 -12.93 -6.41
N GLU A 113 -1.75 -13.92 -5.59
CA GLU A 113 -2.17 -15.29 -5.80
C GLU A 113 -3.69 -15.47 -5.60
N ALA A 114 -4.28 -14.86 -4.58
CA ALA A 114 -5.73 -14.89 -4.34
C ALA A 114 -6.50 -14.25 -5.50
N CYS A 115 -6.05 -13.08 -5.98
CA CYS A 115 -6.60 -12.42 -7.17
C CYS A 115 -6.62 -13.38 -8.37
N ARG A 116 -5.47 -13.98 -8.68
CA ARG A 116 -5.32 -14.89 -9.83
C ARG A 116 -6.23 -16.12 -9.71
N ARG A 117 -6.33 -16.74 -8.53
CA ARG A 117 -7.23 -17.89 -8.28
C ARG A 117 -8.70 -17.55 -8.50
N ASN A 118 -9.09 -16.30 -8.25
CA ASN A 118 -10.47 -15.82 -8.37
C ASN A 118 -10.77 -15.13 -9.71
N GLY A 119 -9.83 -15.12 -10.67
CA GLY A 119 -10.02 -14.43 -11.95
C GLY A 119 -10.05 -12.91 -11.85
N ILE A 120 -9.55 -12.34 -10.75
CA ILE A 120 -9.46 -10.90 -10.50
C ILE A 120 -8.08 -10.41 -10.94
N GLN A 121 -8.02 -9.27 -11.62
CA GLN A 121 -6.76 -8.69 -12.06
C GLN A 121 -6.05 -7.98 -10.89
N PRO A 122 -4.83 -8.41 -10.50
CA PRO A 122 -4.10 -7.77 -9.41
C PRO A 122 -3.39 -6.50 -9.87
N GLY A 123 -3.49 -5.45 -9.06
CA GLY A 123 -2.70 -4.23 -9.15
C GLY A 123 -1.97 -3.95 -7.83
N LEU A 124 -0.84 -3.24 -7.92
CA LEU A 124 -0.07 -2.82 -6.75
C LEU A 124 0.10 -1.31 -6.77
N TYR A 125 -0.08 -0.72 -5.60
CA TYR A 125 0.22 0.67 -5.33
C TYR A 125 1.51 0.79 -4.52
N SER A 126 2.36 1.73 -4.92
CA SER A 126 3.59 2.08 -4.20
C SER A 126 3.58 3.57 -3.94
N HIS A 127 3.70 3.95 -2.67
CA HIS A 127 3.77 5.35 -2.28
C HIS A 127 5.20 5.86 -2.39
N LEU A 128 5.41 6.94 -3.14
CA LEU A 128 6.73 7.49 -3.42
C LEU A 128 7.00 8.86 -2.77
N ARG A 129 5.97 9.51 -2.23
CA ARG A 129 6.10 10.87 -1.68
C ARG A 129 6.40 10.87 -0.19
N CYS A 130 5.58 10.18 0.58
CA CYS A 130 5.64 10.12 2.02
C CYS A 130 6.33 8.82 2.49
N ASN A 131 7.26 8.94 3.41
CA ASN A 131 7.93 7.81 4.04
C ASN A 131 8.19 8.10 5.52
N GLY A 132 7.35 7.51 6.36
CA GLY A 132 7.41 7.72 7.79
C GLY A 132 8.68 7.23 8.46
N TYR A 133 9.18 6.06 8.06
CA TYR A 133 10.43 5.51 8.57
C TYR A 133 11.63 6.45 8.36
N TRP A 134 11.65 7.19 7.25
CA TRP A 134 12.69 8.18 6.95
C TRP A 134 12.34 9.61 7.41
N ARG A 135 11.18 9.79 8.08
CA ARG A 135 10.61 11.10 8.44
C ARG A 135 10.43 12.03 7.23
N VAL A 136 10.24 11.45 6.04
CA VAL A 136 9.98 12.16 4.78
C VAL A 136 8.48 12.30 4.63
N ASP A 137 7.88 13.12 5.48
CA ASP A 137 6.53 13.69 5.32
C ASP A 137 6.35 14.77 6.39
N HIS A 138 7.38 15.59 6.60
CA HIS A 138 7.30 16.67 7.59
C HIS A 138 6.49 17.82 6.97
N PRO A 139 5.30 18.19 7.46
CA PRO A 139 4.44 19.25 6.91
C PRO A 139 5.05 20.66 7.04
N GLY A 140 6.34 20.77 7.34
CA GLY A 140 7.09 22.03 7.41
C GLY A 140 8.24 22.16 6.40
N LEU A 141 8.47 21.17 5.51
CA LEU A 141 9.56 21.22 4.52
C LEU A 141 9.13 20.83 3.10
N VAL A 142 7.83 20.91 2.79
CA VAL A 142 7.48 21.23 1.40
C VAL A 142 7.87 22.70 1.25
N ASN A 143 9.01 22.96 0.61
CA ASN A 143 9.30 24.31 0.13
C ASN A 143 8.15 24.64 -0.84
N GLU A 144 7.17 25.44 -0.39
CA GLU A 144 5.98 25.85 -1.15
C GLU A 144 6.35 26.77 -2.32
N GLY A 145 7.29 26.33 -3.16
CA GLY A 145 7.66 27.03 -4.38
C GLY A 145 8.37 28.36 -4.14
N LYS A 146 9.36 28.46 -3.24
CA LYS A 146 10.39 29.51 -3.37
C LYS A 146 11.62 29.12 -4.18
N GLY A 147 11.67 27.90 -4.73
CA GLY A 147 12.62 27.50 -5.78
C GLY A 147 14.04 28.01 -5.58
N GLY A 148 14.86 27.26 -4.85
CA GLY A 148 16.28 27.54 -4.74
C GLY A 148 16.95 26.42 -3.99
N ASP A 149 17.88 25.73 -4.65
CA ASP A 149 18.82 24.87 -3.95
C ASP A 149 19.53 25.68 -2.85
N PRO A 150 19.94 25.06 -1.72
CA PRO A 150 20.77 25.74 -0.75
C PRO A 150 22.00 26.30 -1.47
N LYS A 151 22.26 27.60 -1.28
CA LYS A 151 23.52 28.20 -1.76
C LYS A 151 24.70 27.46 -1.11
N PRO A 152 25.81 27.28 -1.85
CA PRO A 152 26.94 26.45 -1.44
C PRO A 152 27.54 26.87 -0.09
#